data_AF-A0A6A8MAG8-F1
#
_entry.id   AF-A0A6A8MAG8-F1
#
_cell.length_a   1.000
_cell.length_b   1.000
_cell.length_c   1.000
_cell.angle_alpha   90.00
_cell.angle_beta   90.00
_cell.angle_gamma   90.00
#
_symmetry.space_group_name_H-M   'P 1'
#
loop_
_entity.id
_entity.type
_entity.pdbx_description
1 polymer ?
#
loop_
_entity_poly.entity_id
_entity_poly.type
_entity_poly.pdbx_seq_one_letter_code
_entity_poly.pdbx_strand_id
1 'polypeptide(L)'
;MYREKTREICYSDTEYISVVTNNICSRIHISDIAMAEQDGRKLLIVLKDGEEFSCYAKLSDISQALDKYGLYKVMESMYISFDAVNKVEDRELSFFCGKTCTFGRNNFIKMRQAYKKYLRSFPPYTVDVPIEDAEYAEAVKNEDFQNYIYSPEVLSEIAKGFARQ
;
A
#
# COMPACT_ATOMS: atom_id res chain seq x y z
N MET A 1 34.39 24.24 -20.29
CA MET A 1 33.96 25.05 -19.14
C MET A 1 32.44 24.98 -19.09
N TYR A 2 31.87 23.91 -18.53
CA TYR A 2 30.42 23.78 -18.38
C TYR A 2 30.00 24.46 -17.08
N ARG A 3 29.26 25.55 -17.22
CA ARG A 3 28.74 26.36 -16.13
C ARG A 3 27.75 25.49 -15.34
N GLU A 4 28.06 25.18 -14.09
CA GLU A 4 27.10 24.60 -13.14
C GLU A 4 25.94 25.59 -13.03
N LYS A 5 24.84 25.32 -13.74
CA LYS A 5 23.58 26.01 -13.50
C LYS A 5 23.10 25.53 -12.15
N THR A 6 23.30 26.37 -11.14
CA THR A 6 22.63 26.32 -9.85
C THR A 6 21.16 25.98 -10.10
N ARG A 7 20.75 24.79 -9.65
CA ARG A 7 19.35 24.37 -9.75
C ARG A 7 18.57 25.16 -8.71
N GLU A 8 18.04 26.30 -9.13
CA GLU A 8 16.97 26.96 -8.39
C GLU A 8 15.77 26.03 -8.40
N ILE A 9 15.59 25.30 -7.29
CA ILE A 9 14.35 24.61 -7.01
C ILE A 9 13.37 25.70 -6.57
N CYS A 10 12.55 26.16 -7.51
CA CYS A 10 11.46 27.08 -7.21
C CYS A 10 10.42 26.32 -6.38
N TYR A 11 10.41 26.58 -5.07
CA TYR A 11 9.31 26.16 -4.20
C TYR A 11 8.09 27.03 -4.53
N SER A 12 7.16 26.47 -5.27
CA SER A 12 5.78 26.94 -5.30
C SER A 12 4.89 25.88 -4.65
N ASP A 13 3.71 26.30 -4.16
CA ASP A 13 2.63 25.47 -3.59
C ASP A 13 2.02 24.49 -4.61
N THR A 14 2.85 23.80 -5.40
CA THR A 14 2.40 23.00 -6.54
C THR A 14 2.14 21.57 -6.12
N GLU A 15 1.13 20.98 -6.74
CA GLU A 15 0.80 19.55 -6.71
C GLU A 15 1.72 18.70 -7.60
N TYR A 16 2.80 19.28 -8.12
CA TYR A 16 3.70 18.62 -9.06
C TYR A 16 5.16 18.64 -8.59
N ILE A 17 5.91 17.65 -9.06
CA ILE A 17 7.37 17.70 -9.12
C ILE A 17 7.82 17.63 -10.58
N SER A 18 8.94 18.26 -10.91
CA SER A 18 9.51 18.20 -12.25
C SER A 18 10.75 17.30 -12.27
N VAL A 19 10.82 16.43 -13.27
CA VAL A 19 12.00 15.61 -13.56
C VAL A 19 12.57 16.10 -14.88
N VAL A 20 13.70 16.80 -14.80
CA VAL A 20 14.41 17.34 -15.96
C VAL A 20 15.81 16.76 -16.01
N THR A 21 16.05 15.92 -17.01
CA THR A 21 17.33 15.29 -17.34
C THR A 21 17.63 15.50 -18.83
N ASN A 22 18.77 15.02 -19.33
CA ASN A 22 19.08 15.11 -20.75
C ASN A 22 18.10 14.32 -21.64
N ASN A 23 17.47 13.28 -21.10
CA ASN A 23 16.64 12.35 -21.87
C ASN A 23 15.14 12.43 -21.52
N ILE A 24 14.80 13.09 -20.40
CA ILE A 24 13.45 13.13 -19.84
C ILE A 24 13.16 14.54 -19.37
N CYS A 25 12.05 15.11 -19.83
CA CYS A 25 11.45 16.33 -19.31
C CYS A 25 9.99 16.01 -18.97
N SER A 26 9.70 15.75 -17.71
CA SER A 26 8.36 15.36 -17.25
C SER A 26 7.91 16.16 -16.05
N ARG A 27 6.60 16.36 -15.94
CA ARG A 27 5.92 16.93 -14.78
C ARG A 27 5.04 15.84 -14.18
N ILE A 28 5.34 15.46 -12.94
CA ILE A 28 4.70 14.37 -12.22
C ILE A 28 3.75 14.96 -11.20
N HIS A 29 2.49 14.53 -11.18
CA HIS A 29 1.56 14.89 -10.11
C HIS A 29 1.89 14.08 -8.85
N ILE A 30 1.96 14.72 -7.68
CA ILE A 30 2.45 14.07 -6.46
C ILE A 30 1.53 12.93 -6.01
N SER A 31 0.21 13.03 -6.26
CA SER A 31 -0.72 11.93 -5.95
C SER A 31 -0.47 10.67 -6.77
N ASP A 32 0.25 10.76 -7.88
CA ASP A 32 0.52 9.62 -8.76
C ASP A 32 1.77 8.87 -8.33
N ILE A 33 2.52 9.37 -7.36
CA ILE A 33 3.72 8.73 -6.82
C ILE A 33 3.30 7.54 -5.94
N ALA A 34 3.80 6.35 -6.27
CA ALA A 34 3.72 5.17 -5.42
C ALA A 34 4.84 5.16 -4.38
N MET A 35 6.07 5.44 -4.81
CA MET A 35 7.24 5.54 -3.92
C MET A 35 8.26 6.56 -4.42
N ALA A 36 9.01 7.14 -3.49
CA ALA A 36 10.21 7.91 -3.77
C ALA A 36 11.35 7.43 -2.87
N GLU A 37 12.48 7.06 -3.45
CA GLU A 37 13.62 6.48 -2.75
C GLU A 37 14.93 7.20 -3.10
N GLN A 38 15.73 7.50 -2.08
CA GLN A 38 17.11 7.92 -2.24
C GLN A 38 18.02 6.70 -2.40
N ASP A 39 18.50 6.47 -3.62
CA ASP A 39 19.55 5.49 -3.93
C ASP A 39 20.88 6.21 -4.22
N GLY A 40 21.72 6.29 -3.18
CA GLY A 40 22.99 6.99 -3.25
C GLY A 40 22.83 8.46 -3.66
N ARG A 41 23.30 8.82 -4.86
CA ARG A 41 23.18 10.20 -5.41
C ARG A 41 21.95 10.39 -6.31
N LYS A 42 21.12 9.37 -6.45
CA LYS A 42 19.94 9.40 -7.30
C LYS A 42 18.68 9.35 -6.46
N LEU A 43 17.66 10.04 -6.96
CA LEU A 43 16.29 9.94 -6.52
C LEU A 43 15.56 9.06 -7.53
N LEU A 44 15.03 7.94 -7.06
CA LEU A 44 14.11 7.07 -7.78
C LEU A 44 12.68 7.46 -7.41
N ILE A 45 11.83 7.69 -8.41
CA ILE A 45 10.40 7.94 -8.24
C ILE A 45 9.68 6.86 -9.05
N VAL A 46 8.79 6.12 -8.40
CA VAL A 46 7.93 5.13 -9.03
C VAL A 46 6.50 5.65 -8.97
N LEU A 47 5.82 5.66 -10.11
CA LEU A 47 4.41 6.05 -10.21
C LEU A 47 3.48 4.85 -9.95
N LYS A 48 2.21 5.16 -9.67
CA LYS A 48 1.16 4.17 -9.38
C LYS A 48 0.84 3.27 -10.57
N ASP A 49 1.10 3.72 -11.79
CA ASP A 49 1.01 2.92 -13.02
C ASP A 49 2.26 2.07 -13.30
N GLY A 50 3.33 2.25 -12.51
CA GLY A 50 4.60 1.54 -12.64
C GLY A 50 5.65 2.27 -13.46
N GLU A 51 5.38 3.47 -14.01
CA GLU A 51 6.42 4.27 -14.65
C GLU A 51 7.50 4.68 -13.64
N GLU A 52 8.76 4.69 -14.08
CA GLU A 52 9.91 5.00 -13.22
C GLU A 52 10.71 6.19 -13.74
N PHE A 53 11.08 7.07 -12.82
CA PHE A 53 11.97 8.19 -13.06
C PHE A 53 13.19 8.08 -12.14
N SER A 54 14.38 8.24 -12.72
CA SER A 54 15.63 8.30 -11.96
C SER A 54 16.41 9.55 -12.34
N CYS A 55 16.73 10.38 -11.35
CA CYS A 55 17.47 11.61 -11.57
C CYS A 55 18.50 11.86 -10.46
N TYR A 56 19.54 12.63 -10.77
CA TYR A 56 20.49 13.07 -9.75
C TYR A 56 19.83 14.17 -8.92
N ALA A 57 19.21 13.83 -7.79
CA ALA A 57 18.59 14.78 -6.87
C ALA A 57 18.61 14.19 -5.46
N LYS A 58 18.28 15.00 -4.46
CA LYS A 58 18.08 14.51 -3.10
C LYS A 58 16.59 14.40 -2.79
N LEU A 59 16.19 13.36 -2.08
CA LEU A 59 14.85 13.19 -1.55
C LEU A 59 14.46 14.36 -0.63
N SER A 60 15.42 14.93 0.10
CA SER A 60 15.23 16.13 0.92
C SER A 60 14.76 17.35 0.12
N ASP A 61 15.05 17.39 -1.18
CA ASP A 61 14.66 18.51 -2.05
C ASP A 61 13.15 18.51 -2.32
N ILE A 62 12.49 17.35 -2.19
CA ILE A 62 11.04 17.19 -2.42
C ILE A 62 10.28 16.73 -1.18
N SER A 63 10.95 16.42 -0.08
CA SER A 63 10.34 15.78 1.10
C SER A 63 9.19 16.60 1.69
N GLN A 64 9.33 17.93 1.75
CA GLN A 64 8.27 18.81 2.24
C GLN A 64 7.00 18.72 1.38
N ALA A 65 7.14 18.59 0.07
CA ALA A 65 6.00 18.40 -0.82
C ALA A 65 5.38 17.02 -0.60
N LEU A 66 6.18 15.96 -0.48
CA LEU A 66 5.68 14.61 -0.19
C LEU A 66 4.92 14.55 1.14
N ASP A 67 5.45 15.18 2.19
CA ASP A 67 4.78 15.30 3.50
C ASP A 67 3.43 16.02 3.37
N LYS A 68 3.40 17.15 2.64
CA LYS A 68 2.19 17.96 2.43
C LYS A 68 1.08 17.17 1.74
N TYR A 69 1.43 16.32 0.76
CA TYR A 69 0.48 15.47 0.03
C TYR A 69 0.23 14.11 0.69
N GLY A 70 0.67 13.92 1.94
CA GLY A 70 0.29 12.77 2.76
C GLY A 70 1.03 11.48 2.43
N LEU A 71 2.15 11.53 1.71
CA LEU A 71 3.01 10.36 1.59
C LEU A 71 3.67 10.05 2.93
N TYR A 72 3.82 8.76 3.21
CA TYR A 72 4.36 8.28 4.47
C TYR A 72 5.87 8.06 4.37
N LYS A 73 6.65 8.77 5.19
CA LYS A 73 8.09 8.57 5.33
C LYS A 73 8.38 7.28 6.11
N VAL A 74 8.74 6.21 5.40
CA VAL A 74 9.04 4.90 6.01
C VAL A 74 10.41 4.90 6.69
N MET A 75 11.37 5.59 6.08
CA MET A 75 12.73 5.78 6.59
C MET A 75 13.36 7.02 5.96
N GLU A 76 14.58 7.37 6.37
CA GLU A 76 15.23 8.60 5.90
C GLU A 76 15.37 8.67 4.38
N SER A 77 15.60 7.52 3.75
CA SER A 77 15.75 7.40 2.31
C SER A 77 14.46 7.07 1.55
N MET A 78 13.28 7.00 2.17
CA MET A 78 12.09 6.51 1.45
C MET A 78 10.74 7.06 1.92
N TYR A 79 9.92 7.45 0.95
CA TYR A 79 8.50 7.75 1.05
C TYR A 79 7.66 6.77 0.26
N ILE A 80 6.47 6.43 0.76
CA ILE A 80 5.47 5.61 0.06
C ILE A 80 4.08 6.25 0.14
N SER A 81 3.25 6.04 -0.89
CA SER A 81 1.81 6.31 -0.83
C SER A 81 1.08 5.07 -0.33
N PHE A 82 0.27 5.18 0.71
CA PHE A 82 -0.58 4.08 1.16
C PHE A 82 -1.70 3.74 0.18
N ASP A 83 -2.15 4.69 -0.65
CA ASP A 83 -3.13 4.43 -1.72
C ASP A 83 -2.56 3.49 -2.79
N ALA A 84 -1.23 3.45 -2.94
CA ALA A 84 -0.55 2.61 -3.91
C ALA A 84 -0.30 1.18 -3.39
N VAL A 85 -0.50 0.94 -2.09
CA VAL A 85 -0.20 -0.34 -1.44
C VAL A 85 -1.30 -1.35 -1.73
N ASN A 86 -0.91 -2.48 -2.31
CA ASN A 86 -1.77 -3.63 -2.53
C ASN A 86 -1.87 -4.50 -1.28
N LYS A 87 -0.73 -4.94 -0.74
CA LYS A 87 -0.68 -5.86 0.40
C LYS A 87 0.59 -5.69 1.24
N VAL A 88 0.48 -5.92 2.55
CA VAL A 88 1.61 -5.99 3.50
C VAL A 88 1.57 -7.33 4.23
N GLU A 89 2.54 -8.20 3.98
CA GLU A 89 2.63 -9.58 4.52
C GLU A 89 4.10 -10.01 4.62
N ASP A 90 4.44 -10.91 5.54
CA ASP A 90 5.78 -11.54 5.63
C ASP A 90 7.01 -10.61 5.59
N ARG A 91 6.88 -9.41 6.17
CA ARG A 91 7.91 -8.33 6.18
C ARG A 91 8.16 -7.67 4.82
N GLU A 92 7.26 -7.89 3.88
CA GLU A 92 7.23 -7.27 2.58
C GLU A 92 5.99 -6.38 2.43
N LEU A 93 6.14 -5.34 1.63
CA LEU A 93 5.07 -4.49 1.12
C LEU A 93 5.04 -4.62 -0.40
N SER A 94 3.86 -4.83 -0.96
CA SER A 94 3.63 -4.86 -2.40
C SER A 94 2.74 -3.71 -2.84
N PHE A 95 3.05 -3.11 -3.98
CA PHE A 95 2.27 -2.06 -4.61
C PHE A 95 1.37 -2.64 -5.71
N PHE A 96 0.29 -1.93 -6.07
CA PHE A 96 -0.58 -2.33 -7.20
C PHE A 96 0.17 -2.39 -8.53
N CYS A 97 1.22 -1.59 -8.72
CA CYS A 97 2.08 -1.62 -9.90
C CYS A 97 3.03 -2.84 -9.96
N GLY A 98 2.93 -3.78 -9.02
CA GLY A 98 3.74 -5.00 -8.97
C GLY A 98 5.14 -4.84 -8.35
N LYS A 99 5.51 -3.63 -7.92
CA LYS A 99 6.74 -3.40 -7.16
C LYS A 99 6.60 -3.90 -5.72
N THR A 100 7.72 -4.30 -5.13
CA THR A 100 7.80 -4.73 -3.74
C THR A 100 8.93 -4.02 -3.00
N CYS A 101 8.75 -3.83 -1.69
CA CYS A 101 9.75 -3.28 -0.79
C CYS A 101 9.88 -4.13 0.47
N THR A 102 11.12 -4.29 0.92
CA THR A 102 11.42 -4.86 2.24
C THR A 102 12.01 -3.78 3.13
N PHE A 103 11.71 -3.85 4.43
CA PHE A 103 12.22 -2.87 5.39
C PHE A 103 12.89 -3.57 6.57
N GLY A 104 13.85 -2.88 7.19
CA GLY A 104 14.36 -3.29 8.49
C GLY A 104 13.21 -3.42 9.51
N ARG A 105 13.33 -4.38 10.43
CA ARG A 105 12.25 -4.81 11.37
C ARG A 105 11.50 -3.64 12.02
N ASN A 106 12.23 -2.65 12.54
CA ASN A 106 11.63 -1.51 13.24
C ASN A 106 10.80 -0.61 12.31
N ASN A 107 11.32 -0.32 11.12
CA ASN A 107 10.61 0.48 10.12
C ASN A 107 9.38 -0.28 9.60
N PHE A 108 9.51 -1.60 9.37
CA PHE A 108 8.37 -2.43 8.97
C PHE A 108 7.24 -2.39 10.01
N ILE A 109 7.54 -2.53 11.30
CA ILE A 109 6.53 -2.51 12.37
C ILE A 109 5.80 -1.16 12.40
N LYS A 110 6.55 -0.05 12.37
CA LYS A 110 5.97 1.32 12.36
C LYS A 110 5.11 1.56 11.13
N MET A 111 5.62 1.22 9.95
CA MET A 111 4.89 1.33 8.69
C MET A 111 3.61 0.50 8.71
N ARG A 112 3.67 -0.77 9.14
CA ARG A 112 2.49 -1.64 9.20
C ARG A 112 1.43 -1.10 10.17
N GLN A 113 1.83 -0.53 11.30
CA GLN A 113 0.90 0.11 12.23
C GLN A 113 0.23 1.35 11.62
N ALA A 114 1.01 2.20 10.94
CA ALA A 114 0.49 3.37 10.24
C ALA A 114 -0.47 2.97 9.10
N TYR A 115 -0.12 1.95 8.32
CA TYR A 115 -0.98 1.45 7.24
C TYR A 115 -2.28 0.84 7.78
N LYS A 116 -2.24 0.08 8.88
CA LYS A 116 -3.47 -0.40 9.56
C LYS A 116 -4.37 0.77 9.98
N LYS A 117 -3.80 1.85 10.51
CA LYS A 117 -4.56 3.06 10.87
C LYS A 117 -5.18 3.72 9.63
N TYR A 118 -4.42 3.83 8.55
CA TYR A 118 -4.90 4.34 7.27
C TYR A 118 -6.07 3.48 6.73
N LEU A 119 -5.96 2.15 6.73
CA LEU A 119 -7.04 1.27 6.26
C LEU A 119 -8.33 1.38 7.10
N ARG A 120 -8.22 1.66 8.39
CA ARG A 120 -9.39 1.90 9.27
C ARG A 120 -10.17 3.18 8.94
N SER A 121 -9.64 4.05 8.08
CA SER A 121 -10.38 5.21 7.55
C SER A 121 -11.38 4.82 6.45
N PHE A 122 -11.19 3.66 5.83
CA PHE A 122 -12.15 3.01 4.95
C PHE A 122 -13.04 2.10 5.80
N PRO A 123 -14.28 1.79 5.36
CA PRO A 123 -15.11 0.82 6.04
C PRO A 123 -14.34 -0.50 6.15
N PRO A 124 -13.91 -0.91 7.36
CA PRO A 124 -13.20 -2.17 7.49
C PRO A 124 -14.20 -3.30 7.24
N TYR A 125 -13.82 -4.30 6.45
CA TYR A 125 -14.47 -5.59 6.57
C TYR A 125 -14.01 -6.19 7.90
N THR A 126 -14.73 -5.87 8.97
CA THR A 126 -14.58 -6.55 10.25
C THR A 126 -15.36 -7.84 10.19
N VAL A 127 -14.67 -8.97 10.32
CA VAL A 127 -15.27 -10.21 10.86
C VAL A 127 -15.46 -10.03 12.37
N ASP A 128 -16.08 -8.92 12.79
CA ASP A 128 -16.42 -8.62 14.20
C ASP A 128 -17.91 -8.30 14.31
N VAL A 129 -18.73 -9.05 13.58
CA VAL A 129 -20.06 -9.39 14.08
C VAL A 129 -19.89 -10.82 14.59
N PRO A 130 -19.78 -11.06 15.91
CA PRO A 130 -20.37 -12.28 16.44
C PRO A 130 -21.80 -12.26 15.90
N ILE A 131 -22.18 -13.24 15.09
CA ILE A 131 -23.60 -13.50 14.89
C ILE A 131 -24.13 -13.60 16.33
N GLU A 132 -24.85 -12.59 16.81
CA GLU A 132 -25.55 -12.70 18.09
C GLU A 132 -26.73 -13.65 17.85
N ASP A 133 -26.39 -14.93 17.71
CA ASP A 133 -26.84 -16.12 18.45
C ASP A 133 -28.13 -16.01 19.29
N ALA A 134 -29.13 -15.27 18.84
CA ALA A 134 -30.53 -15.58 19.15
C ALA A 134 -31.11 -16.39 17.99
N GLU A 135 -31.16 -15.81 16.79
CA GLU A 135 -31.78 -16.47 15.63
C GLU A 135 -31.00 -17.72 15.16
N TYR A 136 -29.66 -17.67 15.16
CA TYR A 136 -28.82 -18.82 14.78
C TYR A 136 -28.79 -19.90 15.87
N ALA A 137 -28.71 -19.51 17.16
CA ALA A 137 -28.75 -20.47 18.26
C ALA A 137 -30.13 -21.12 18.41
N GLU A 138 -31.20 -20.43 18.04
CA GLU A 138 -32.57 -20.93 18.02
C GLU A 138 -32.84 -21.78 16.77
N ALA A 139 -32.29 -21.40 15.62
CA ALA A 139 -32.26 -22.25 14.41
C ALA A 139 -31.46 -23.54 14.64
N VAL A 140 -30.34 -23.50 15.37
CA VAL A 140 -29.57 -24.71 15.73
C VAL A 140 -30.35 -25.61 16.70
N LYS A 141 -31.32 -25.09 17.46
CA LYS A 141 -32.23 -25.92 18.27
C LYS A 141 -33.41 -26.46 17.47
N ASN A 142 -33.64 -25.99 16.24
CA ASN A 142 -34.70 -26.47 15.37
C ASN A 142 -34.32 -27.85 14.80
N GLU A 143 -35.12 -28.87 15.11
CA GLU A 143 -34.92 -30.25 14.66
C GLU A 143 -34.85 -30.35 13.13
N ASP A 144 -35.61 -29.55 12.39
CA ASP A 144 -35.59 -29.56 10.93
C ASP A 144 -34.25 -29.06 10.38
N PHE A 145 -33.66 -28.06 11.04
CA PHE A 145 -32.36 -27.52 10.66
C PHE A 145 -31.21 -28.47 11.01
N GLN A 146 -31.30 -29.12 12.17
CA GLN A 146 -30.38 -30.20 12.57
C GLN A 146 -30.45 -31.36 11.56
N ASN A 147 -31.65 -31.82 11.21
CA ASN A 147 -31.85 -32.90 10.24
C ASN A 147 -31.33 -32.53 8.84
N TYR A 148 -31.42 -31.25 8.44
CA TYR A 148 -30.88 -30.77 7.18
C TYR A 148 -29.34 -30.72 7.16
N ILE A 149 -28.70 -30.20 8.20
CA ILE A 149 -27.23 -30.09 8.26
C ILE A 149 -26.57 -31.48 8.34
N TYR A 150 -27.21 -32.43 9.00
CA TYR A 150 -26.78 -33.83 9.04
C TYR A 150 -27.40 -34.69 7.94
N SER A 151 -28.06 -34.08 6.95
CA SER A 151 -28.60 -34.84 5.82
C SER A 151 -27.47 -35.49 5.01
N PRO A 152 -27.70 -36.69 4.45
CA PRO A 152 -26.69 -37.39 3.64
C PRO A 152 -26.14 -36.55 2.48
N GLU A 153 -26.97 -35.67 1.94
CA GLU A 153 -26.64 -34.77 0.82
C GLU A 153 -25.62 -33.72 1.22
N VAL A 154 -25.85 -33.03 2.34
CA VAL A 154 -24.96 -31.99 2.87
C VAL A 154 -23.63 -32.60 3.35
N LEU A 155 -23.69 -33.74 4.05
CA LEU A 155 -22.49 -34.45 4.49
C LEU A 155 -21.65 -34.96 3.32
N SER A 156 -22.28 -35.37 2.20
CA SER A 156 -21.58 -35.77 0.98
C SER A 156 -20.82 -34.60 0.34
N GLU A 157 -21.42 -33.41 0.26
CA GLU A 157 -20.76 -32.22 -0.27
C GLU A 157 -19.58 -31.75 0.60
N ILE A 158 -19.73 -31.82 1.92
CA ILE A 158 -18.65 -31.52 2.87
C ILE A 158 -17.49 -32.50 2.66
N ALA A 159 -17.78 -33.80 2.57
CA ALA A 159 -16.76 -34.83 2.34
C ALA A 159 -16.03 -34.65 1.00
N LYS A 160 -16.74 -34.23 -0.06
CA LYS A 160 -16.14 -33.88 -1.36
C LYS A 160 -15.23 -32.66 -1.27
N GLY A 161 -15.55 -31.69 -0.40
CA GLY A 161 -14.71 -30.52 -0.14
C GLY A 161 -13.38 -30.88 0.51
N PHE A 162 -13.38 -31.81 1.47
CA PHE A 162 -12.17 -32.27 2.14
C PHE A 162 -11.30 -33.20 1.30
N ALA A 163 -11.87 -33.93 0.33
CA ALA A 163 -11.12 -34.80 -0.58
C ALA A 163 -10.38 -34.05 -1.71
N ARG A 164 -10.56 -32.73 -1.82
CA ARG A 164 -9.93 -31.87 -2.84
C ARG A 164 -8.74 -31.04 -2.33
N GLN A 165 -8.24 -31.32 -1.11
CA GLN A 165 -7.02 -30.73 -0.54
C GLN A 165 -5.85 -31.70 -0.57
#